data_AF-A0A9D7S153-F1
#
_entry.id   AF-A0A9D7S153-F1
#
_cell.length_a   1.000
_cell.length_b   1.000
_cell.length_c   1.000
_cell.angle_alpha   90.00
_cell.angle_beta   90.00
_cell.angle_gamma   90.00
#
_symmetry.space_group_name_H-M   'P 1'
#
loop_
_entity.id
_entity.type
_entity.pdbx_description
1 polymer ?
#
loop_
_entity_poly.entity_id
_entity_poly.type
_entity_poly.pdbx_seq_one_letter_code
_entity_poly.pdbx_strand_id
1 'polypeptide(L)'
;MVGIEYPAPGAAWRNAGKPGCGPARLCRRRQGHLVLLASQQLTYQPAQRSDLHVPSIDTLFTSLAERARPGAAALLSGMGSDGARGLLQMRQAGWFTLAQDEGSCAVFGMPRAALENGGAQQSLPPGAIGPALARHLAAGRGRVLR
;
A
#
# COMPACT_ATOMS: atom_id res chain seq x y z
N MET A 1 -3.92 -2.57 -8.71
CA MET A 1 -4.77 -2.52 -7.49
C MET A 1 -3.82 -2.50 -6.29
N VAL A 2 -4.01 -1.61 -5.32
CA VAL A 2 -3.12 -1.48 -4.16
C VAL A 2 -3.77 -2.19 -2.96
N GLY A 3 -3.02 -3.06 -2.27
CA GLY A 3 -3.46 -3.70 -1.02
C GLY A 3 -2.73 -3.10 0.16
N ILE A 4 -3.46 -2.57 1.15
CA ILE A 4 -2.92 -2.00 2.40
C ILE A 4 -3.66 -2.64 3.57
N GLU A 5 -2.94 -3.26 4.50
CA GLU A 5 -3.48 -3.83 5.73
C GLU A 5 -2.80 -3.18 6.95
N TYR A 6 -3.58 -2.79 7.95
CA TYR A 6 -3.12 -2.01 9.11
C TYR A 6 -3.64 -2.59 10.44
N PRO A 7 -2.84 -2.64 11.53
CA PRO A 7 -3.29 -3.06 12.85
C PRO A 7 -4.10 -1.95 13.54
N ALA A 8 -5.36 -2.22 13.90
CA ALA A 8 -6.29 -1.22 14.45
C ALA A 8 -5.92 -0.77 15.88
N PRO A 9 -6.05 0.54 16.15
CA PRO A 9 -6.88 0.94 17.30
C PRO A 9 -7.84 2.11 16.96
N GLY A 10 -9.12 2.00 17.35
CA GLY A 10 -10.01 3.17 17.49
C GLY A 10 -11.04 3.50 16.39
N ALA A 11 -11.24 2.63 15.38
CA ALA A 11 -12.52 2.39 14.72
C ALA A 11 -13.46 3.60 14.35
N ALA A 12 -13.37 4.10 13.11
CA ALA A 12 -14.53 4.62 12.37
C ALA A 12 -14.50 4.17 10.89
N TRP A 13 -15.62 3.60 10.44
CA TRP A 13 -15.71 2.53 9.43
C TRP A 13 -16.74 2.83 8.31
N ARG A 14 -16.66 2.06 7.20
CA ARG A 14 -17.64 1.72 6.12
C ARG A 14 -16.99 1.79 4.71
N ASN A 15 -17.26 0.93 3.72
CA ASN A 15 -18.34 -0.05 3.50
C ASN A 15 -17.87 -1.45 3.00
N ALA A 16 -18.52 -2.47 3.59
CA ALA A 16 -18.93 -3.81 3.10
C ALA A 16 -17.95 -4.79 2.42
N GLY A 17 -17.65 -5.89 3.12
CA GLY A 17 -17.26 -7.17 2.50
C GLY A 17 -16.59 -8.20 3.43
N LYS A 18 -17.40 -9.10 4.02
CA LYS A 18 -17.12 -10.37 4.76
C LYS A 18 -16.15 -10.38 5.98
N PRO A 19 -16.44 -11.18 7.03
CA PRO A 19 -15.71 -11.15 8.30
C PRO A 19 -14.40 -11.96 8.23
N GLY A 20 -13.29 -11.32 8.61
CA GLY A 20 -11.98 -11.96 8.79
C GLY A 20 -10.81 -11.08 8.37
N CYS A 21 -11.00 -10.25 7.33
CA CYS A 21 -10.04 -9.27 6.85
C CYS A 21 -10.57 -7.86 7.11
N GLY A 22 -9.69 -6.91 7.46
CA GLY A 22 -10.09 -5.50 7.51
C GLY A 22 -10.62 -5.02 6.16
N PRO A 23 -11.45 -3.97 6.09
CA PRO A 23 -12.05 -3.53 4.84
C PRO A 23 -10.97 -3.07 3.85
N ALA A 24 -10.85 -3.78 2.73
CA ALA A 24 -10.08 -3.31 1.58
C ALA A 24 -10.72 -2.03 1.02
N ARG A 25 -9.92 -0.98 0.77
CA ARG A 25 -10.41 0.28 0.21
C ARG A 25 -9.89 0.48 -1.20
N LEU A 26 -10.81 0.75 -2.12
CA LEU A 26 -10.48 1.03 -3.51
C LEU A 26 -10.47 2.54 -3.75
N CYS A 27 -9.37 3.05 -4.30
CA CYS A 27 -9.30 4.43 -4.79
C CYS A 27 -10.08 4.55 -6.11
N ARG A 28 -10.98 5.54 -6.23
CA ARG A 28 -11.76 5.80 -7.45
C ARG A 28 -11.14 6.93 -8.28
N ARG A 29 -11.00 6.69 -9.60
CA ARG A 29 -10.33 7.55 -10.60
C ARG A 29 -10.77 9.01 -10.66
N ARG A 30 -11.95 9.39 -10.13
CA ARG A 30 -12.52 10.74 -10.29
C ARG A 30 -12.52 11.61 -9.04
N GLN A 31 -11.95 11.13 -7.93
CA GLN A 31 -12.05 11.85 -6.64
C GLN A 31 -10.74 12.55 -6.23
N GLY A 32 -9.65 12.41 -6.99
CA GLY A 32 -8.33 12.97 -6.66
C GLY A 32 -7.41 11.91 -6.05
N HIS A 33 -6.46 12.32 -5.21
CA HIS A 33 -5.52 11.42 -4.54
C HIS A 33 -6.11 10.92 -3.23
N LEU A 34 -6.07 9.62 -2.99
CA LEU A 34 -6.39 9.06 -1.68
C LEU A 34 -5.18 9.25 -0.75
N VAL A 35 -5.39 9.87 0.41
CA VAL A 35 -4.34 10.15 1.39
C VAL A 35 -4.79 9.88 2.81
N LEU A 36 -3.86 9.56 3.70
CA LEU A 36 -4.09 9.48 5.14
C LEU A 36 -3.90 10.88 5.77
N LEU A 37 -4.90 11.34 6.52
CA LEU A 37 -4.81 12.56 7.33
C LEU A 37 -4.22 12.27 8.72
N ALA A 38 -3.78 13.32 9.42
CA ALA A 38 -3.30 13.22 10.80
C ALA A 38 -4.38 12.68 11.78
N SER A 39 -5.66 12.83 11.44
CA SER A 39 -6.78 12.24 12.16
C SER A 39 -6.94 10.72 11.95
N GLN A 40 -5.97 10.07 11.28
CA GLN A 40 -6.00 8.66 10.88
C GLN A 40 -7.16 8.30 9.95
N GLN A 41 -7.71 9.30 9.25
CA GLN A 41 -8.78 9.11 8.27
C GLN A 41 -8.23 9.15 6.86
N LEU A 42 -8.67 8.21 6.01
CA LEU A 42 -8.39 8.26 4.57
C LEU A 42 -9.40 9.18 3.90
N THR A 43 -8.91 10.17 3.17
CA THR A 43 -9.74 11.10 2.41
C THR A 43 -9.21 11.26 1.00
N TYR A 44 -10.02 11.87 0.14
CA TYR A 44 -9.57 12.32 -1.15
C TYR A 44 -9.11 13.78 -1.09
N GLN A 45 -7.90 14.03 -1.56
CA GLN A 45 -7.39 15.37 -1.81
C GLN A 45 -7.46 15.70 -3.30
N PRO A 46 -7.89 16.92 -3.68
CA PRO A 46 -7.89 17.35 -5.07
C PRO A 46 -6.48 17.24 -5.68
N ALA A 47 -6.42 16.72 -6.91
CA ALA A 47 -5.16 16.68 -7.66
C ALA A 47 -4.74 18.09 -8.10
N GLN A 48 -3.44 18.32 -8.15
CA GLN A 48 -2.83 19.50 -8.71
C GLN A 48 -2.63 19.32 -10.22
N ARG A 49 -2.55 20.43 -10.97
CA ARG A 49 -2.34 20.38 -12.42
C ARG A 49 -1.01 19.73 -12.82
N SER A 50 -0.02 19.72 -11.92
CA SER A 50 1.30 19.13 -12.12
C SER A 50 1.34 17.62 -11.88
N ASP A 51 0.26 17.00 -11.40
CA ASP A 51 0.27 15.58 -11.06
C ASP A 51 0.22 14.70 -12.32
N LEU A 52 1.20 13.80 -12.44
CA LEU A 52 1.30 12.89 -13.58
C LEU A 52 0.27 11.75 -13.54
N HIS A 53 -0.16 11.33 -12.34
CA HIS A 53 -1.08 10.22 -12.13
C HIS A 53 -2.19 10.64 -11.16
N VAL A 54 -3.46 10.47 -11.56
CA VAL A 54 -4.61 10.73 -10.70
C VAL A 54 -5.59 9.55 -10.78
N PRO A 55 -5.79 8.81 -9.68
CA PRO A 55 -5.05 8.87 -8.41
C PRO A 55 -3.60 8.39 -8.55
N SER A 56 -2.70 8.95 -7.74
CA SER A 56 -1.31 8.48 -7.60
C SER A 56 -1.13 7.54 -6.42
N ILE A 57 -0.47 6.41 -6.66
CA ILE A 57 -0.04 5.45 -5.64
C ILE A 57 1.09 6.05 -4.79
N ASP A 58 2.02 6.81 -5.40
CA ASP A 58 3.07 7.50 -4.67
C ASP A 58 2.51 8.44 -3.60
N THR A 59 1.49 9.23 -3.92
CA THR A 59 0.85 10.15 -2.96
C THR A 59 0.23 9.38 -1.78
N LEU A 60 -0.46 8.27 -2.07
CA LEU A 60 -1.04 7.41 -1.03
C LEU A 60 0.04 6.82 -0.12
N PHE A 61 1.06 6.18 -0.70
CA PHE A 61 2.13 5.54 0.04
C PHE A 61 2.97 6.53 0.85
N THR A 62 3.26 7.71 0.31
CA THR A 62 3.93 8.79 1.03
C THR A 62 3.12 9.22 2.26
N SER A 63 1.80 9.43 2.09
CA SER A 63 0.95 9.83 3.22
C SER A 63 0.88 8.78 4.33
N LEU A 64 0.95 7.50 3.99
CA LEU A 64 0.99 6.38 4.93
C LEU A 64 2.34 6.28 5.63
N ALA A 65 3.44 6.40 4.89
CA ALA A 65 4.80 6.37 5.44
C ALA A 65 4.99 7.48 6.50
N GLU A 66 4.43 8.67 6.26
CA GLU A 66 4.57 9.82 7.15
C GLU A 66 3.71 9.75 8.41
N ARG A 67 2.51 9.14 8.32
CA ARG A 67 1.46 9.32 9.36
C ARG A 67 1.04 8.03 10.05
N ALA A 68 1.21 6.89 9.38
CA ALA A 68 0.78 5.60 9.91
C ALA A 68 1.95 4.85 10.54
N ARG A 69 1.66 4.04 11.55
CA ARG A 69 2.60 3.07 12.11
C ARG A 69 2.99 2.06 11.02
N PRO A 70 4.24 1.58 11.00
CA PRO A 70 4.65 0.63 9.99
C PRO A 70 3.78 -0.62 9.97
N GLY A 71 3.27 -0.95 8.79
CA GLY A 71 2.49 -2.13 8.50
C GLY A 71 3.09 -2.88 7.31
N ALA A 72 2.23 -3.32 6.39
CA ALA A 72 2.67 -3.96 5.16
C ALA A 72 1.99 -3.36 3.91
N ALA A 73 2.73 -3.33 2.79
CA ALA A 73 2.28 -2.78 1.52
C ALA A 73 2.76 -3.63 0.35
N ALA A 74 1.95 -3.70 -0.71
CA ALA A 74 2.31 -4.39 -1.94
C ALA A 74 2.02 -3.54 -3.17
N LEU A 75 2.96 -3.54 -4.13
CA LEU A 75 2.80 -2.93 -5.45
C LEU A 75 2.59 -4.00 -6.52
N LEU A 76 1.41 -4.00 -7.14
CA LEU A 76 1.00 -5.01 -8.12
C LEU A 76 1.24 -4.57 -9.57
N SER A 77 1.02 -5.48 -10.51
CA SER A 77 1.13 -5.25 -11.95
C SER A 77 0.51 -3.92 -12.41
N GLY A 78 1.19 -3.27 -13.34
CA GLY A 78 0.74 -2.05 -14.01
C GLY A 78 1.89 -1.33 -14.71
N MET A 79 1.52 -0.35 -15.53
CA MET A 79 2.44 0.43 -16.37
C MET A 79 3.08 1.58 -15.59
N GLY A 80 4.27 2.00 -16.01
CA GLY A 80 4.96 3.18 -15.47
C GLY A 80 5.67 2.89 -14.15
N SER A 81 5.84 3.93 -13.34
CA SER A 81 6.59 3.86 -12.08
C SER A 81 5.84 4.42 -10.87
N ASP A 82 4.54 4.73 -11.02
CA ASP A 82 3.72 5.27 -9.93
C ASP A 82 3.59 4.26 -8.78
N GLY A 83 4.00 4.67 -7.59
CA GLY A 83 4.07 3.83 -6.39
C GLY A 83 5.47 3.32 -6.07
N ALA A 84 6.43 3.36 -7.00
CA ALA A 84 7.79 2.88 -6.73
C ALA A 84 8.52 3.76 -5.70
N ARG A 85 8.44 5.08 -5.84
CA ARG A 85 9.07 6.01 -4.90
C ARG A 85 8.33 6.04 -3.56
N GLY A 86 7.01 5.96 -3.58
CA GLY A 86 6.20 5.84 -2.37
C GLY A 86 6.52 4.56 -1.60
N LEU A 87 6.68 3.42 -2.30
CA LEU A 87 7.00 2.15 -1.66
C LEU A 87 8.40 2.17 -1.02
N LEU A 88 9.37 2.84 -1.64
CA LEU A 88 10.68 3.09 -1.05
C LEU A 88 10.59 3.91 0.25
N GLN A 89 9.79 4.97 0.27
CA GLN A 89 9.56 5.75 1.49
C GLN A 89 8.90 4.91 2.59
N MET A 90 7.93 4.05 2.24
CA MET A 90 7.33 3.12 3.20
C MET A 90 8.38 2.16 3.77
N ARG A 91 9.24 1.58 2.92
CA ARG A 91 10.33 0.70 3.36
C ARG A 91 11.28 1.44 4.31
N GLN A 92 11.67 2.67 3.98
CA GLN A 92 12.53 3.51 4.83
C GLN A 92 11.86 3.83 6.17
N ALA A 93 10.54 3.99 6.20
CA ALA A 93 9.74 4.14 7.41
C ALA A 93 9.54 2.82 8.19
N GLY A 94 10.09 1.69 7.72
CA GLY A 94 10.05 0.40 8.43
C GLY A 94 8.88 -0.51 8.04
N TRP A 95 8.16 -0.21 6.95
CA TRP A 95 7.08 -1.06 6.46
C TRP A 95 7.61 -2.32 5.78
N PHE A 96 6.83 -3.38 5.85
CA PHE A 96 7.05 -4.58 5.04
C PHE A 96 6.55 -4.36 3.62
N THR A 97 7.46 -4.31 2.64
CA THR A 97 7.12 -3.94 1.26
C THR A 97 7.35 -5.08 0.27
N LEU A 98 6.34 -5.33 -0.56
CA LEU A 98 6.34 -6.40 -1.56
C LEU A 98 6.05 -5.83 -2.96
N ALA A 99 6.56 -6.52 -3.98
CA ALA A 99 6.18 -6.30 -5.38
C ALA A 99 5.65 -7.60 -6.00
N GLN A 100 4.76 -7.49 -6.98
CA GLN A 100 4.34 -8.64 -7.78
C GLN A 100 5.51 -9.13 -8.65
N ASP A 101 5.64 -10.45 -8.80
CA ASP A 101 6.67 -11.06 -9.64
C ASP A 101 6.43 -10.85 -11.14
N GLU A 102 7.52 -10.84 -11.90
CA GLU A 102 7.51 -10.58 -13.34
C GLU A 102 6.67 -11.61 -14.11
N GLY A 103 6.79 -12.89 -13.76
CA GLY A 103 6.14 -14.00 -14.46
C GLY A 103 4.62 -14.00 -14.35
N SER A 104 4.06 -13.32 -13.34
CA SER A 104 2.61 -13.17 -13.15
C SER A 104 2.06 -11.81 -13.56
N CYS A 105 2.93 -10.84 -13.88
CA CYS A 105 2.52 -9.49 -14.26
C CYS A 105 1.94 -9.45 -15.68
N ALA A 106 0.78 -8.83 -15.84
CA ALA A 106 0.29 -8.48 -17.17
C ALA A 106 1.13 -7.34 -17.79
N VAL A 107 1.58 -6.40 -16.95
CA VAL A 107 2.54 -5.34 -17.30
C VAL A 107 3.50 -5.17 -16.14
N PHE A 108 4.77 -5.48 -16.36
CA PHE A 108 5.84 -5.42 -15.35
C PHE A 108 6.55 -4.05 -15.36
N GLY A 109 5.78 -2.96 -15.25
CA GLY A 109 6.32 -1.59 -15.16
C GLY A 109 6.55 -1.17 -13.72
N MET A 110 5.46 -0.96 -12.97
CA MET A 110 5.54 -0.44 -11.59
C MET A 110 6.28 -1.41 -10.65
N PRO A 111 6.03 -2.74 -10.70
CA PRO A 111 6.76 -3.67 -9.85
C PRO A 111 8.27 -3.68 -10.15
N ARG A 112 8.65 -3.58 -11.43
CA ARG A 112 10.06 -3.46 -11.85
C ARG A 112 10.72 -2.22 -11.27
N ALA A 113 10.09 -1.05 -11.44
CA ALA A 113 10.61 0.22 -10.92
C ALA A 113 10.79 0.18 -9.38
N ALA A 114 9.89 -0.48 -8.66
CA ALA A 114 9.97 -0.66 -7.22
C ALA A 114 11.05 -1.65 -6.77
N LEU A 115 11.41 -2.62 -7.60
CA LEU A 115 12.53 -3.52 -7.32
C LEU A 115 13.87 -2.81 -7.62
N GLU A 116 13.97 -2.15 -8.77
CA GLU A 116 15.17 -1.43 -9.22
C GLU A 116 15.57 -0.29 -8.25
N ASN A 117 14.60 0.43 -7.69
CA ASN A 117 14.88 1.50 -6.72
C ASN A 117 15.04 0.99 -5.27
N GLY A 118 14.98 -0.33 -5.04
CA GLY A 118 15.05 -0.93 -3.72
C GLY A 118 13.83 -0.70 -2.83
N GLY A 119 12.69 -0.27 -3.39
CA GLY A 119 11.47 -0.03 -2.63
C GLY A 119 10.77 -1.30 -2.16
N ALA A 120 10.82 -2.38 -2.93
CA ALA A 120 10.31 -3.69 -2.54
C ALA A 120 11.40 -4.53 -1.87
N GLN A 121 11.08 -5.18 -0.75
CA GLN A 121 11.98 -6.13 -0.09
C GLN A 121 12.00 -7.49 -0.78
N GLN A 122 10.85 -7.91 -1.33
CA GLN A 122 10.69 -9.21 -1.98
C GLN A 122 9.71 -9.09 -3.14
N SER A 123 9.89 -9.98 -4.12
CA SER A 123 8.98 -10.16 -5.25
C SER A 123 8.25 -11.49 -5.11
N LEU A 124 6.92 -11.49 -5.22
CA LEU A 124 6.07 -12.66 -4.97
C LEU A 124 4.92 -12.76 -5.97
N PRO A 125 4.46 -13.98 -6.31
CA PRO A 125 3.24 -14.15 -7.08
C PRO A 125 1.99 -13.74 -6.31
N PRO A 126 0.92 -13.29 -6.99
CA PRO A 126 -0.30 -12.77 -6.36
C PRO A 126 -0.89 -13.68 -5.29
N GLY A 127 -0.87 -15.00 -5.51
CA GLY A 127 -1.35 -15.99 -4.55
C GLY A 127 -0.52 -16.07 -3.25
N ALA A 128 0.75 -15.64 -3.29
CA ALA A 128 1.64 -15.64 -2.13
C ALA A 128 1.69 -14.29 -1.39
N ILE A 129 1.30 -13.18 -2.03
CA ILE A 129 1.32 -11.85 -1.43
C ILE A 129 0.40 -11.77 -0.21
N GLY A 130 -0.88 -12.15 -0.35
CA GLY A 130 -1.85 -12.12 0.76
C GLY A 130 -1.37 -12.92 1.99
N PRO A 131 -0.99 -14.20 1.84
CA PRO A 131 -0.40 -14.98 2.93
C PRO A 131 0.86 -14.36 3.56
N ALA A 132 1.73 -13.74 2.75
CA ALA A 132 2.94 -13.09 3.26
C ALA A 132 2.61 -11.86 4.11
N LEU A 133 1.68 -11.00 3.65
CA LEU A 133 1.19 -9.84 4.39
C LEU A 133 0.56 -10.27 5.73
N ALA A 134 -0.34 -11.25 5.70
CA ALA A 134 -1.01 -11.76 6.89
C ALA A 134 -0.02 -12.32 7.92
N ARG A 135 0.98 -13.08 7.47
CA ARG A 135 2.04 -13.64 8.33
C ARG A 135 2.87 -12.54 9.00
N HIS A 136 3.26 -11.51 8.24
CA HIS A 136 4.04 -10.39 8.78
C HIS A 136 3.25 -9.64 9.86
N LEU A 137 1.97 -9.34 9.59
CA LEU A 137 1.10 -8.63 10.53
C LEU A 137 0.77 -9.46 11.78
N ALA A 138 0.65 -10.78 11.65
CA ALA A 138 0.48 -11.67 12.80
C ALA A 138 1.73 -11.72 13.70
N ALA A 139 2.92 -11.76 13.10
CA ALA A 139 4.18 -11.74 13.84
C ALA A 139 4.41 -10.41 14.61
N GLY A 140 3.94 -9.29 14.05
CA GLY A 140 3.99 -7.98 14.72
C GLY A 140 3.05 -7.85 15.92
N ARG A 141 1.89 -8.53 15.88
CA ARG A 141 0.89 -8.51 16.96
C ARG A 141 1.33 -9.21 18.24
N GLY A 142 2.22 -10.21 18.14
CA GLY A 142 2.74 -10.95 19.29
C GLY A 142 3.76 -10.21 20.16
N ARG A 143 4.25 -9.03 19.73
CA ARG A 143 5.28 -8.25 20.45
C ARG A 143 4.73 -7.11 21.31
N VAL A 144 3.41 -6.89 21.38
CA VAL A 144 2.76 -5.79 22.12
C VAL A 144 2.27 -6.22 23.52
N LEU A 145 2.88 -7.26 24.11
CA LEU A 145 2.66 -7.66 25.50
C LEU A 145 4.00 -7.87 26.21
N ARG A 146 4.69 -6.78 26.55
CA ARG A 146 5.63 -6.66 27.69
C ARG A 146 5.76 -5.21 28.11
#